data_AF-F8JGJ8-F1
#
_entry.id   AF-F8JGJ8-F1
#
_cell.length_a   1.000
_cell.length_b   1.000
_cell.length_c   1.000
_cell.angle_alpha   90.00
_cell.angle_beta   90.00
_cell.angle_gamma   90.00
#
_symmetry.space_group_name_H-M   'P 1'
#
loop_
_entity.id
_entity.type
_entity.pdbx_description
1 polymer ?
#
loop_
_entity_poly.entity_id
_entity_poly.type
_entity_poly.pdbx_seq_one_letter_code
_entity_poly.pdbx_strand_id
1 'polypeptide(L)'
;MTKRKFDVEPRDEEFEEDEPRERPEDLAIAAGDFGQLLVAPSDWTIQSLLHQIGKQIDLNPEFQRRGVWSRQAKSSFIESLFLNIPIPQILLAAKKDNRNSFIVLDGKQRLLTIKQFYDGVLDDGSKFVLSGLRVLTALEGKDWSEISQTGEWADRFLNTTQRTAVLRGWDREDVLYEIFHRLNSGSVKLSPMELRMSLYPGGFLKHIISWSEKMGAIHELLRLKHPDKRMSDVEIAVRHLAFGDPRFVYDGNLKKFLDDACRQYNVDFMNVTTKSAIEDRLAQLEDSIREVISIFGIDNACRKWKGTKYERRFNRAIFDIQVGSLASSVLRNIVSKDRPRYEKLFQKLSEEDDEFVRSMETTTKSVASVRKRFGTWYNAIKLEYKVDLVMAQIADSPNASSN
;
A
#
# COMPACT_ATOMS: atom_id res chain seq x y z
N MET A 1 -32.12 30.09 8.60
CA MET A 1 -32.38 28.64 8.72
C MET A 1 -31.12 27.87 8.40
N THR A 2 -30.87 26.83 9.18
CA THR A 2 -29.56 26.45 9.70
C THR A 2 -28.75 25.62 8.72
N LYS A 3 -27.56 26.10 8.32
CA LYS A 3 -26.53 25.29 7.65
C LYS A 3 -26.06 24.23 8.66
N ARG A 4 -26.44 22.96 8.46
CA ARG A 4 -25.85 21.83 9.17
C ARG A 4 -24.37 21.78 8.79
N LYS A 5 -23.49 22.16 9.72
CA LYS A 5 -22.08 21.81 9.66
C LYS A 5 -22.00 20.30 9.84
N PHE A 6 -21.50 19.61 8.81
CA PHE A 6 -21.04 18.23 8.96
C PHE A 6 -19.72 18.26 9.73
N ASP A 7 -19.80 18.32 11.06
CA ASP A 7 -18.68 17.93 11.92
C ASP A 7 -18.59 16.40 11.87
N VAL A 8 -17.84 15.91 10.89
CA VAL A 8 -17.35 14.53 10.90
C VAL A 8 -15.94 14.59 11.44
N GLU A 9 -15.82 14.33 12.75
CA GLU A 9 -14.55 14.08 13.44
C GLU A 9 -13.64 13.18 12.58
N PRO A 10 -12.32 13.41 12.56
CA PRO A 10 -11.39 12.46 11.96
C PRO A 10 -11.51 11.16 12.76
N ARG A 11 -12.17 10.15 12.20
CA ARG A 11 -12.08 8.78 12.71
C ARG A 11 -10.67 8.28 12.43
N ASP A 12 -9.78 8.61 13.34
CA ASP A 12 -8.57 7.85 13.61
C ASP A 12 -8.93 6.61 14.46
N GLU A 13 -9.89 5.80 14.01
CA GLU A 13 -10.28 4.57 14.69
C GLU A 13 -10.58 3.49 13.65
N GLU A 14 -9.66 2.52 13.60
CA GLU A 14 -9.87 1.15 13.15
C GLU A 14 -10.40 0.98 11.71
N PHE A 15 -9.47 0.95 10.76
CA PHE A 15 -9.61 -0.01 9.67
C PHE A 15 -9.66 -1.41 10.30
N GLU A 16 -10.85 -1.93 10.60
CA GLU A 16 -11.04 -3.35 10.91
C GLU A 16 -10.45 -4.17 9.74
N GLU A 17 -9.33 -4.83 10.01
CA GLU A 17 -8.40 -5.46 9.05
C GLU A 17 -8.86 -6.83 8.53
N ASP A 18 -10.13 -7.20 8.60
CA ASP A 18 -10.61 -8.52 8.12
C ASP A 18 -10.83 -8.63 6.59
N GLU A 19 -10.11 -7.86 5.77
CA GLU A 19 -10.15 -8.02 4.31
C GLU A 19 -8.95 -8.87 3.88
N PRO A 20 -9.04 -9.62 2.76
CA PRO A 20 -7.94 -10.44 2.28
C PRO A 20 -6.80 -9.57 1.73
N ARG A 21 -6.03 -8.98 2.65
CA ARG A 21 -4.67 -8.50 2.42
C ARG A 21 -3.76 -9.71 2.24
N GLU A 22 -2.58 -9.48 1.67
CA GLU A 22 -1.51 -10.49 1.63
C GLU A 22 -1.23 -10.95 3.07
N ARG A 23 -1.44 -12.25 3.36
CA ARG A 23 -1.22 -12.81 4.70
C ARG A 23 0.09 -13.61 4.76
N PRO A 24 0.72 -13.76 5.93
CA PRO A 24 1.95 -14.55 6.09
C PRO A 24 1.78 -16.00 5.71
N GLU A 25 0.59 -16.54 5.99
CA GLU A 25 0.16 -17.89 5.63
C GLU A 25 0.21 -18.15 4.10
N ASP A 26 0.37 -17.10 3.29
CA ASP A 26 0.44 -17.16 1.83
C ASP A 26 1.88 -17.36 1.35
N LEU A 27 2.85 -17.22 2.25
CA LEU A 27 4.27 -17.42 1.97
C LEU A 27 4.61 -18.90 2.13
N ALA A 28 4.97 -19.56 1.03
CA ALA A 28 5.45 -20.93 1.07
C ALA A 28 6.89 -20.99 1.61
N ILE A 29 7.06 -20.88 2.93
CA ILE A 29 8.37 -20.83 3.59
C ILE A 29 8.58 -22.10 4.43
N ALA A 30 9.78 -22.66 4.33
CA ALA A 30 10.26 -23.78 5.13
C ALA A 30 11.43 -23.35 6.03
N ALA A 31 11.71 -24.14 7.08
CA ALA A 31 12.84 -23.87 7.97
C ALA A 31 14.19 -23.74 7.21
N GLY A 32 14.37 -24.49 6.12
CA GLY A 32 15.56 -24.43 5.27
C GLY A 32 15.78 -23.07 4.59
N ASP A 33 14.72 -22.29 4.34
CA ASP A 33 14.83 -20.95 3.73
C ASP A 33 15.54 -19.94 4.65
N PHE A 34 15.62 -20.22 5.96
CA PHE A 34 16.33 -19.40 6.95
C PHE A 34 17.76 -19.89 7.23
N GLY A 35 18.22 -20.99 6.62
CA GLY A 35 19.46 -21.66 7.00
C GLY A 35 20.73 -20.82 6.86
N GLN A 36 20.75 -19.88 5.92
CA GLN A 36 21.87 -18.94 5.70
C GLN A 36 21.62 -17.55 6.32
N LEU A 37 20.45 -17.32 6.91
CA LEU A 37 20.07 -16.01 7.42
C LEU A 37 20.96 -15.66 8.62
N LEU A 38 21.68 -14.55 8.50
CA LEU A 38 22.52 -14.01 9.56
C LEU A 38 22.04 -12.61 9.92
N VAL A 39 21.90 -12.35 11.22
CA VAL A 39 21.68 -11.01 11.76
C VAL A 39 23.01 -10.49 12.30
N ALA A 40 23.60 -9.52 11.62
CA ALA A 40 24.83 -8.88 12.07
C ALA A 40 24.48 -7.58 12.83
N PRO A 41 24.91 -7.41 14.10
CA PRO A 41 24.84 -6.11 14.75
C PRO A 41 25.73 -5.13 13.99
N SER A 42 25.25 -3.91 13.77
CA SER A 42 25.93 -2.88 12.99
C SER A 42 25.52 -1.50 13.50
N ASP A 43 25.66 -1.30 14.82
CA ASP A 43 25.32 -0.04 15.47
C ASP A 43 26.11 1.11 14.85
N TRP A 44 25.39 2.18 14.50
CA TRP A 44 25.96 3.35 13.81
C TRP A 44 25.65 4.62 14.58
N THR A 45 26.59 5.56 14.55
CA THR A 45 26.31 6.92 14.99
C THR A 45 25.29 7.59 14.07
N ILE A 46 24.57 8.59 14.58
CA ILE A 46 23.68 9.41 13.75
C ILE A 46 24.43 10.02 12.57
N GLN A 47 25.67 10.48 12.77
CA GLN A 47 26.52 10.98 11.67
C GLN A 47 26.76 9.93 10.59
N SER A 48 27.06 8.69 10.99
CA SER A 48 27.28 7.58 10.06
C SER A 48 25.99 7.21 9.30
N LEU A 49 24.85 7.20 9.99
CA LEU A 49 23.54 6.99 9.38
C LEU A 49 23.22 8.06 8.34
N LEU A 50 23.41 9.34 8.68
CA LEU A 50 23.20 10.47 7.77
C LEU A 50 24.08 10.35 6.51
N HIS A 51 25.32 9.90 6.65
CA HIS A 51 26.20 9.65 5.50
C HIS A 51 25.72 8.50 4.62
N GLN A 52 25.16 7.44 5.22
CA GLN A 52 24.69 6.25 4.51
C GLN A 52 23.34 6.48 3.81
N ILE A 53 22.45 7.31 4.37
CA ILE A 53 21.16 7.66 3.78
C ILE A 53 21.38 8.32 2.41
N GLY A 54 20.72 7.80 1.38
CA GLY A 54 20.84 8.28 -0.01
C GLY A 54 22.07 7.74 -0.76
N LYS A 55 22.94 6.96 -0.11
CA LYS A 55 24.06 6.25 -0.74
C LYS A 55 23.90 4.75 -0.66
N GLN A 56 23.84 4.24 0.57
CA GLN A 56 23.76 2.81 0.89
C GLN A 56 22.36 2.45 1.37
N ILE A 57 21.78 3.30 2.22
CA ILE A 57 20.41 3.16 2.71
C ILE A 57 19.50 3.96 1.78
N ASP A 58 18.72 3.27 0.99
CA ASP A 58 17.70 3.90 0.16
C ASP A 58 16.42 4.08 0.97
N LEU A 59 16.11 5.33 1.32
CA LEU A 59 14.83 5.67 1.95
C LEU A 59 13.73 5.89 0.90
N ASN A 60 14.10 6.11 -0.37
CA ASN A 60 13.34 6.55 -1.55
C ASN A 60 12.31 7.69 -1.30
N PRO A 61 12.61 8.94 -1.72
CA PRO A 61 11.82 10.14 -1.39
C PRO A 61 10.38 10.13 -1.91
N GLU A 62 10.08 9.38 -2.97
CA GLU A 62 8.73 9.34 -3.55
C GLU A 62 7.76 8.51 -2.69
N PHE A 63 8.26 7.51 -1.97
CA PHE A 63 7.47 6.74 -0.99
C PHE A 63 7.26 7.50 0.34
N GLN A 64 7.85 8.69 0.50
CA GLN A 64 7.99 9.36 1.80
C GLN A 64 6.99 10.49 2.06
N ARG A 65 6.29 11.02 1.04
CA ARG A 65 5.33 12.13 1.21
C ARG A 65 4.17 11.80 2.16
N ARG A 66 4.00 10.53 2.48
CA ARG A 66 2.92 9.96 3.30
C ARG A 66 3.30 9.76 4.78
N GLY A 67 4.35 10.43 5.27
CA GLY A 67 4.87 10.33 6.64
C GLY A 67 3.82 10.01 7.72
N VAL A 68 4.03 8.89 8.41
CA VAL A 68 3.05 8.36 9.38
C VAL A 68 3.18 9.06 10.72
N TRP A 69 4.38 9.46 11.11
CA TRP A 69 4.61 10.17 12.37
C TRP A 69 4.15 11.63 12.33
N SER A 70 3.41 12.03 13.36
CA SER A 70 3.07 13.42 13.63
C SER A 70 4.32 14.24 13.98
N ARG A 71 4.24 15.56 13.88
CA ARG A 71 5.34 16.46 14.29
C ARG A 71 5.76 16.21 15.74
N GLN A 72 4.79 16.00 16.64
CA GLN A 72 5.06 15.69 18.05
C GLN A 72 5.80 14.35 18.23
N ALA A 73 5.41 13.30 17.49
CA ALA A 73 6.11 12.02 17.53
C ALA A 73 7.55 12.15 17.02
N LYS A 74 7.75 12.91 15.94
CA LYS A 74 9.09 13.25 15.42
C LYS A 74 9.93 14.00 16.47
N SER A 75 9.39 15.04 17.10
CA SER A 75 10.08 15.80 18.15
C SER A 75 10.41 14.94 19.39
N SER A 76 9.48 14.11 19.85
CA SER A 76 9.69 13.20 20.98
C SER A 76 10.80 12.18 20.72
N PHE A 77 10.88 11.69 19.47
CA PHE A 77 11.96 10.81 19.04
C PHE A 77 13.32 11.53 19.03
N ILE A 78 13.39 12.75 18.51
CA ILE A 78 14.63 13.54 18.56
C ILE A 78 15.04 13.85 20.01
N GLU A 79 14.09 14.18 20.89
CA GLU A 79 14.36 14.36 22.33
C GLU A 79 14.95 13.08 22.95
N SER A 80 14.43 11.91 22.56
CA SER A 80 14.94 10.62 23.02
C SER A 80 16.40 10.38 22.61
N LEU A 81 16.79 10.79 21.39
CA LEU A 81 18.19 10.72 20.93
C LEU A 81 19.09 11.61 21.79
N PHE A 82 18.71 12.86 22.03
CA PHE A 82 19.49 13.78 22.86
C PHE A 82 19.64 13.32 24.32
N LEU A 83 18.68 12.56 24.83
CA LEU A 83 18.67 12.02 26.19
C LEU A 83 19.30 10.62 26.31
N ASN A 84 19.77 10.03 25.20
CA ASN A 84 20.22 8.63 25.16
C ASN A 84 19.17 7.63 25.69
N ILE A 85 17.89 7.91 25.47
CA ILE A 85 16.80 7.00 25.85
C ILE A 85 16.82 5.79 24.91
N PRO A 86 16.74 4.55 25.44
CA PRO A 86 16.64 3.36 24.61
C PRO A 86 15.42 3.42 23.68
N ILE A 87 15.69 3.27 22.38
CA ILE A 87 14.67 3.29 21.32
C ILE A 87 14.79 2.02 20.46
N PRO A 88 13.72 1.60 19.77
CA PRO A 88 13.77 0.41 18.92
C PRO A 88 14.87 0.48 17.87
N GLN A 89 15.53 -0.65 17.63
CA GLN A 89 16.60 -0.77 16.64
C GLN A 89 16.12 -0.49 15.21
N ILE A 90 17.02 -0.11 14.33
CA ILE A 90 16.78 -0.10 12.88
C ILE A 90 17.11 -1.50 12.36
N LEU A 91 16.24 -2.08 11.56
CA LEU A 91 16.52 -3.36 10.90
C LEU A 91 16.62 -3.16 9.39
N LEU A 92 17.76 -3.56 8.84
CA LEU A 92 18.07 -3.48 7.44
C LEU A 92 18.26 -4.88 6.85
N ALA A 93 18.05 -5.04 5.55
CA ALA A 93 18.47 -6.19 4.78
C ALA A 93 19.48 -5.76 3.72
N ALA A 94 20.66 -6.39 3.68
CA ALA A 94 21.62 -6.16 2.61
C ALA A 94 21.04 -6.69 1.29
N LYS A 95 21.11 -5.89 0.22
CA LYS A 95 20.68 -6.33 -1.10
C LYS A 95 21.59 -7.44 -1.63
N LYS A 96 21.01 -8.36 -2.42
CA LYS A 96 21.74 -9.51 -2.98
C LYS A 96 22.77 -9.11 -4.02
N ASP A 97 22.39 -8.19 -4.90
CA ASP A 97 23.19 -7.64 -5.99
C ASP A 97 24.26 -6.64 -5.50
N ASN A 98 23.99 -5.92 -4.41
CA ASN A 98 24.93 -5.01 -3.79
C ASN A 98 24.87 -5.12 -2.25
N ARG A 99 25.83 -5.85 -1.67
CA ARG A 99 25.89 -6.11 -0.21
C ARG A 99 26.15 -4.89 0.66
N ASN A 100 26.51 -3.75 0.04
CA ASN A 100 26.69 -2.45 0.69
C ASN A 100 25.49 -1.52 0.49
N SER A 101 24.44 -1.99 -0.19
CA SER A 101 23.15 -1.32 -0.26
C SER A 101 22.14 -2.05 0.63
N PHE A 102 21.26 -1.29 1.27
CA PHE A 102 20.38 -1.77 2.31
C PHE A 102 18.93 -1.42 2.02
N ILE A 103 18.05 -2.41 2.21
CA ILE A 103 16.60 -2.26 2.26
C ILE A 103 16.20 -2.04 3.71
N VAL A 104 15.36 -1.05 3.99
CA VAL A 104 14.86 -0.81 5.35
C VAL A 104 13.67 -1.72 5.62
N LEU A 105 13.79 -2.64 6.57
CA LEU A 105 12.69 -3.51 7.01
C LEU A 105 11.93 -2.92 8.20
N ASP A 106 12.65 -2.26 9.12
CA ASP A 106 12.08 -1.49 10.22
C ASP A 106 12.93 -0.25 10.54
N GLY A 107 12.30 0.81 11.04
CA GLY A 107 12.97 2.05 11.41
C GLY A 107 12.97 3.13 10.33
N LYS A 108 12.16 2.97 9.26
CA LYS A 108 12.02 3.97 8.19
C LYS A 108 11.65 5.36 8.73
N GLN A 109 10.68 5.45 9.63
CA GLN A 109 10.27 6.73 10.22
C GLN A 109 11.36 7.35 11.12
N ARG A 110 12.17 6.51 11.80
CA ARG A 110 13.32 6.97 12.61
C ARG A 110 14.40 7.57 11.73
N LEU A 111 14.84 6.83 10.70
CA LEU A 111 15.82 7.30 9.70
C LEU A 111 15.37 8.60 9.02
N LEU A 112 14.10 8.65 8.61
CA LEU A 112 13.53 9.85 7.99
C LEU A 112 13.54 11.03 8.95
N THR A 113 13.11 10.83 10.20
CA THR A 113 13.07 11.90 11.21
C THR A 113 14.47 12.44 11.51
N ILE A 114 15.48 11.56 11.62
CA ILE A 114 16.88 11.96 11.77
C ILE A 114 17.31 12.87 10.61
N LYS A 115 17.04 12.43 9.37
CA LYS A 115 17.43 13.17 8.17
C LYS A 115 16.72 14.53 8.08
N GLN A 116 15.41 14.56 8.31
CA GLN A 116 14.60 15.78 8.24
C GLN A 116 14.98 16.80 9.31
N PHE A 117 15.25 16.35 10.53
CA PHE A 117 15.73 17.23 11.59
C PHE A 117 17.08 17.83 11.20
N TYR A 118 18.03 17.00 10.75
CA TYR A 118 19.35 17.47 10.30
C TYR A 118 19.27 18.43 9.10
N ASP A 119 18.39 18.17 8.14
CA ASP A 119 18.17 19.06 6.99
C ASP A 119 17.37 20.32 7.35
N GLY A 120 16.71 20.33 8.51
CA GLY A 120 15.84 21.42 8.97
C GLY A 120 14.49 21.51 8.24
N VAL A 121 14.08 20.49 7.49
CA VAL A 121 12.87 20.54 6.64
C VAL A 121 12.04 19.25 6.74
N LEU A 122 10.72 19.40 6.81
CA LEU A 122 9.73 18.33 6.81
C LEU A 122 9.28 17.96 5.39
N ASP A 123 8.55 16.84 5.25
CA ASP A 123 8.03 16.35 3.96
C ASP A 123 7.16 17.38 3.21
N ASP A 124 6.47 18.25 3.94
CA ASP A 124 5.61 19.32 3.40
C ASP A 124 6.39 20.59 3.02
N GLY A 125 7.72 20.56 3.10
CA GLY A 125 8.61 21.69 2.82
C GLY A 125 8.69 22.72 3.95
N SER A 126 7.96 22.54 5.05
CA SER A 126 8.04 23.45 6.19
C SER A 126 9.26 23.16 7.08
N LYS A 127 9.64 24.15 7.90
CA LYS A 127 10.77 24.04 8.82
C LYS A 127 10.52 22.93 9.86
N PHE A 128 11.52 22.08 10.10
CA PHE A 128 11.51 21.16 11.22
C PHE A 128 11.99 21.90 12.47
N VAL A 129 11.06 22.19 13.37
CA VAL A 129 11.35 22.70 14.72
C VAL A 129 10.93 21.68 15.77
N LEU A 130 11.66 21.60 16.86
CA LEU A 130 11.27 20.78 18.01
C LEU A 130 10.04 21.38 18.68
N SER A 131 9.06 20.54 18.99
CA SER A 131 7.80 20.96 19.61
C SER A 131 7.28 19.93 20.60
N GLY A 132 6.66 20.40 21.68
CA GLY A 132 6.08 19.55 22.70
C GLY A 132 7.11 18.75 23.50
N LEU A 133 8.32 19.31 23.68
CA LEU A 133 9.36 18.71 24.50
C LEU A 133 8.97 18.73 25.98
N ARG A 134 9.25 17.65 26.71
CA ARG A 134 8.91 17.55 28.15
C ARG A 134 10.11 17.77 29.05
N VAL A 135 11.29 17.41 28.60
CA VAL A 135 12.52 17.39 29.39
C VAL A 135 13.48 18.47 28.89
N LEU A 136 13.73 18.52 27.59
CA LEU A 136 14.67 19.45 26.98
C LEU A 136 14.00 20.75 26.53
N THR A 137 13.25 21.40 27.43
CA THR A 137 12.47 22.62 27.11
C THR A 137 13.31 23.78 26.58
N ALA A 138 14.61 23.82 26.89
CA ALA A 138 15.56 24.79 26.32
C ALA A 138 15.81 24.64 24.81
N LEU A 139 15.40 23.51 24.23
CA LEU A 139 15.45 23.22 22.79
C LEU A 139 14.09 23.39 22.10
N GLU A 140 13.03 23.74 22.85
CA GLU A 140 11.70 23.95 22.30
C GLU A 140 11.73 25.09 21.25
N GLY A 141 11.10 24.85 20.11
CA GLY A 141 11.03 25.79 18.99
C GLY A 141 12.31 25.87 18.14
N LYS A 142 13.41 25.24 18.55
CA LYS A 142 14.68 25.27 17.80
C LYS A 142 14.71 24.25 16.68
N ASP A 143 15.41 24.59 15.61
CA ASP A 143 15.77 23.67 14.53
C ASP A 143 17.23 23.17 14.67
N TRP A 144 17.68 22.36 13.71
CA TRP A 144 19.08 21.93 13.67
C TRP A 144 20.08 23.07 13.42
N SER A 145 19.74 24.09 12.62
CA SER A 145 20.66 25.19 12.31
C SER A 145 21.01 26.04 13.55
N GLU A 146 20.05 26.18 14.47
CA GLU A 146 20.19 26.86 15.75
C GLU A 146 20.90 25.97 16.77
N ILE A 147 20.55 24.67 16.82
CA ILE A 147 21.16 23.73 17.76
C ILE A 147 22.62 23.45 17.41
N SER A 148 22.95 23.32 16.13
CA SER A 148 24.30 22.99 15.66
C SER A 148 25.33 24.09 15.93
N GLN A 149 24.90 25.33 16.16
CA GLN A 149 25.78 26.43 16.61
C GLN A 149 26.29 26.20 18.04
N THR A 150 25.60 25.38 18.83
CA THR A 150 26.04 24.99 20.16
C THR A 150 26.77 23.66 20.06
N GLY A 151 28.11 23.69 20.08
CA GLY A 151 28.95 22.50 19.84
C GLY A 151 28.57 21.27 20.68
N GLU A 152 28.23 21.45 21.96
CA GLU A 152 27.87 20.33 22.84
C GLU A 152 26.64 19.54 22.38
N TRP A 153 25.58 20.23 21.95
CA TRP A 153 24.36 19.56 21.48
C TRP A 153 24.54 18.95 20.09
N ALA A 154 25.31 19.62 19.23
CA ALA A 154 25.66 19.10 17.92
C ALA A 154 26.43 17.78 18.04
N ASP A 155 27.49 17.77 18.86
CA ASP A 155 28.33 16.61 19.11
C ASP A 155 27.52 15.49 19.77
N ARG A 156 26.65 15.82 20.72
CA ARG A 156 25.77 14.84 21.37
C ARG A 156 24.87 14.15 20.35
N PHE A 157 24.19 14.91 19.50
CA PHE A 157 23.29 14.35 18.48
C PHE A 157 24.05 13.47 17.49
N LEU A 158 25.14 13.99 16.91
CA LEU A 158 25.88 13.31 15.84
C LEU A 158 26.59 12.03 16.32
N ASN A 159 27.07 12.02 17.57
CA ASN A 159 27.77 10.88 18.17
C ASN A 159 26.83 9.90 18.88
N THR A 160 25.56 10.23 19.06
CA THR A 160 24.56 9.28 19.59
C THR A 160 24.54 8.04 18.69
N THR A 161 24.59 6.86 19.31
CA THR A 161 24.56 5.60 18.59
C THR A 161 23.14 5.08 18.49
N GLN A 162 22.67 4.85 17.27
CA GLN A 162 21.41 4.20 16.99
C GLN A 162 21.65 2.71 16.76
N ARG A 163 21.01 1.89 17.60
CA ARG A 163 21.04 0.43 17.46
C ARG A 163 20.58 0.05 16.06
N THR A 164 21.39 -0.73 15.35
CA THR A 164 21.09 -1.15 13.98
C THR A 164 21.55 -2.59 13.76
N ALA A 165 20.73 -3.37 13.07
CA ALA A 165 21.03 -4.74 12.68
C ALA A 165 20.85 -4.91 11.17
N VAL A 166 21.73 -5.70 10.56
CA VAL A 166 21.69 -5.99 9.11
C VAL A 166 21.47 -7.49 8.91
N LEU A 167 20.37 -7.83 8.25
CA LEU A 167 20.10 -9.16 7.73
C LEU A 167 20.92 -9.42 6.47
N ARG A 168 21.58 -10.57 6.44
CA ARG A 168 22.37 -11.08 5.31
C ARG A 168 22.02 -12.55 5.06
N GLY A 169 22.33 -13.05 3.87
CA GLY A 169 22.13 -14.46 3.54
C GLY A 169 20.67 -14.87 3.36
N TRP A 170 19.79 -13.93 3.00
CA TRP A 170 18.42 -14.25 2.60
C TRP A 170 18.37 -14.58 1.10
N ASP A 171 17.89 -15.77 0.76
CA ASP A 171 17.84 -16.25 -0.64
C ASP A 171 16.47 -16.06 -1.29
N ARG A 172 15.42 -15.89 -0.51
CA ARG A 172 14.06 -15.65 -1.00
C ARG A 172 13.51 -14.38 -0.39
N GLU A 173 12.84 -13.57 -1.19
CA GLU A 173 12.19 -12.34 -0.68
C GLU A 173 11.07 -12.67 0.30
N ASP A 174 10.41 -13.82 0.16
CA ASP A 174 9.40 -14.29 1.10
C ASP A 174 9.93 -14.35 2.54
N VAL A 175 11.22 -14.66 2.73
CA VAL A 175 11.88 -14.59 4.05
C VAL A 175 11.84 -13.17 4.62
N LEU A 176 12.09 -12.16 3.78
CA LEU A 176 12.01 -10.76 4.20
C LEU A 176 10.57 -10.36 4.54
N TYR A 177 9.59 -10.80 3.75
CA TYR A 177 8.17 -10.58 4.04
C TYR A 177 7.74 -11.22 5.37
N GLU A 178 8.20 -12.43 5.66
CA GLU A 178 7.88 -13.13 6.90
C GLU A 178 8.51 -12.44 8.12
N ILE A 179 9.79 -12.06 8.03
CA ILE A 179 10.48 -11.31 9.07
C ILE A 179 9.77 -9.98 9.31
N PHE A 180 9.46 -9.27 8.24
CA PHE A 180 8.72 -8.02 8.28
C PHE A 180 7.36 -8.17 8.95
N HIS A 181 6.60 -9.22 8.62
CA HIS A 181 5.30 -9.45 9.26
C HIS A 181 5.45 -9.72 10.76
N ARG A 182 6.41 -10.56 11.16
CA ARG A 182 6.67 -10.88 12.57
C ARG A 182 7.10 -9.66 13.38
N LEU A 183 7.93 -8.79 12.80
CA LEU A 183 8.35 -7.54 13.45
C LEU A 183 7.18 -6.58 13.66
N ASN A 184 6.28 -6.49 12.68
CA ASN A 184 5.15 -5.58 12.71
C ASN A 184 3.91 -6.14 13.44
N SER A 185 4.02 -7.31 14.06
CA SER A 185 2.91 -7.96 14.79
C SER A 185 2.52 -7.23 16.10
N GLY A 186 3.29 -6.22 16.54
CA GLY A 186 3.04 -5.46 17.77
C GLY A 186 3.18 -3.93 17.68
N SER A 187 3.38 -3.36 16.49
CA SER A 187 3.57 -1.91 16.28
C SER A 187 2.95 -1.41 14.97
N VAL A 188 3.11 -0.11 14.68
CA VAL A 188 2.69 0.57 13.44
C VAL A 188 3.10 -0.23 12.20
N LYS A 189 2.16 -0.97 11.60
CA LYS A 189 2.39 -1.89 10.48
C LYS A 189 2.80 -1.14 9.22
N LEU A 190 3.96 -1.45 8.64
CA LEU A 190 4.22 -1.15 7.23
C LEU A 190 3.32 -2.07 6.37
N SER A 191 2.77 -1.58 5.26
CA SER A 191 1.92 -2.38 4.37
C SER A 191 2.74 -3.29 3.45
N PRO A 192 2.17 -4.40 2.93
CA PRO A 192 2.82 -5.20 1.88
C PRO A 192 3.25 -4.38 0.67
N MET A 193 2.47 -3.35 0.33
CA MET A 193 2.80 -2.42 -0.75
C MET A 193 4.06 -1.59 -0.44
N GLU A 194 4.24 -1.13 0.80
CA GLU A 194 5.46 -0.40 1.22
C GLU A 194 6.72 -1.29 1.11
N LEU A 195 6.61 -2.59 1.41
CA LEU A 195 7.72 -3.54 1.25
C LEU A 195 8.00 -3.84 -0.24
N ARG A 196 6.96 -4.08 -1.04
CA ARG A 196 7.06 -4.28 -2.50
C ARG A 196 7.79 -3.14 -3.19
N MET A 197 7.49 -1.91 -2.79
CA MET A 197 8.16 -0.70 -3.26
C MET A 197 9.64 -0.63 -2.91
N SER A 198 10.02 -1.15 -1.75
CA SER A 198 11.41 -1.19 -1.29
C SER A 198 12.21 -2.29 -1.99
N LEU A 199 11.54 -3.39 -2.35
CA LEU A 199 12.15 -4.53 -3.06
C LEU A 199 12.29 -4.29 -4.56
N TYR A 200 11.31 -3.61 -5.18
CA TYR A 200 11.27 -3.40 -6.63
C TYR A 200 11.22 -1.91 -7.02
N PRO A 201 12.19 -1.08 -6.61
CA PRO A 201 12.18 0.32 -7.00
C PRO A 201 12.25 0.47 -8.53
N GLY A 202 11.40 1.31 -9.10
CA GLY A 202 11.38 1.54 -10.54
C GLY A 202 10.40 2.62 -10.99
N GLY A 203 10.48 2.99 -12.29
CA GLY A 203 9.76 4.13 -12.85
C GLY A 203 8.24 4.02 -12.78
N PHE A 204 7.70 2.80 -12.89
CA PHE A 204 6.25 2.57 -12.75
C PHE A 204 5.78 2.82 -11.32
N LEU A 205 6.44 2.23 -10.33
CA LEU A 205 6.05 2.40 -8.92
C LEU A 205 6.11 3.86 -8.49
N LYS A 206 7.18 4.55 -8.90
CA LYS A 206 7.34 6.00 -8.76
C LYS A 206 6.16 6.79 -9.34
N HIS A 207 5.80 6.47 -10.58
CA HIS A 207 4.71 7.14 -11.27
C HIS A 207 3.35 6.90 -10.62
N ILE A 208 2.99 5.65 -10.29
CA ILE A 208 1.67 5.34 -9.73
C ILE A 208 1.49 5.99 -8.34
N ILE A 209 2.56 6.20 -7.59
CA ILE A 209 2.49 6.99 -6.36
C ILE A 209 2.23 8.45 -6.68
N SER A 210 3.02 9.04 -7.57
CA SER A 210 2.81 10.43 -7.98
C SER A 210 1.39 10.67 -8.52
N TRP A 211 0.82 9.68 -9.20
CA TRP A 211 -0.59 9.67 -9.61
C TRP A 211 -1.52 9.67 -8.39
N SER A 212 -1.33 8.73 -7.45
CA SER A 212 -2.15 8.62 -6.23
C SER A 212 -1.97 9.76 -5.22
N GLU A 213 -0.93 10.60 -5.34
CA GLU A 213 -0.80 11.79 -4.51
C GLU A 213 -1.86 12.86 -4.86
N LYS A 214 -2.44 12.79 -6.04
CA LYS A 214 -3.52 13.67 -6.48
C LYS A 214 -4.84 13.04 -6.06
N MET A 215 -5.62 13.79 -5.28
CA MET A 215 -6.97 13.37 -4.88
C MET A 215 -7.83 13.11 -6.12
N GLY A 216 -8.59 12.00 -6.08
CA GLY A 216 -9.34 11.48 -7.21
C GLY A 216 -10.46 10.55 -6.76
N ALA A 217 -11.14 9.92 -7.70
CA ALA A 217 -12.27 9.03 -7.47
C ALA A 217 -11.87 7.81 -6.63
N ILE A 218 -10.64 7.30 -6.78
CA ILE A 218 -10.14 6.22 -5.92
C ILE A 218 -10.13 6.61 -4.43
N HIS A 219 -9.79 7.86 -4.13
CA HIS A 219 -9.77 8.37 -2.76
C HIS A 219 -11.18 8.55 -2.21
N GLU A 220 -12.09 9.06 -3.05
CA GLU A 220 -13.50 9.19 -2.70
C GLU A 220 -14.11 7.83 -2.36
N LEU A 221 -13.91 6.83 -3.23
CA LEU A 221 -14.39 5.46 -3.05
C LEU A 221 -13.91 4.84 -1.73
N LEU A 222 -12.65 5.10 -1.38
CA LEU A 222 -12.01 4.60 -0.16
C LEU A 222 -12.29 5.47 1.08
N ARG A 223 -13.08 6.55 0.95
CA ARG A 223 -13.40 7.51 2.02
C ARG A 223 -12.18 8.19 2.62
N LEU A 224 -11.16 8.40 1.80
CA LEU A 224 -9.92 9.04 2.19
C LEU A 224 -10.03 10.56 2.01
N LYS A 225 -9.60 11.30 3.03
CA LYS A 225 -9.47 12.78 2.97
C LYS A 225 -8.14 13.23 2.36
N HIS A 226 -7.15 12.34 2.37
CA HIS A 226 -5.80 12.54 1.88
C HIS A 226 -5.29 11.22 1.28
N PRO A 227 -4.27 11.22 0.42
CA PRO A 227 -3.63 10.00 -0.08
C PRO A 227 -3.27 9.04 1.06
N ASP A 228 -3.57 7.75 0.91
CA ASP A 228 -3.55 6.82 2.03
C ASP A 228 -2.12 6.60 2.55
N LYS A 229 -1.86 6.83 3.84
CA LYS A 229 -0.48 6.72 4.34
C LYS A 229 0.12 5.32 4.20
N ARG A 230 -0.73 4.29 4.10
CA ARG A 230 -0.36 2.88 3.92
C ARG A 230 -0.39 2.39 2.48
N MET A 231 -0.66 3.28 1.53
CA MET A 231 -0.65 2.98 0.10
C MET A 231 -1.72 1.98 -0.34
N SER A 232 -2.85 1.94 0.36
CA SER A 232 -4.00 1.09 -0.02
C SER A 232 -4.60 1.51 -1.37
N ASP A 233 -4.64 2.81 -1.64
CA ASP A 233 -4.99 3.41 -2.93
C ASP A 233 -4.04 2.95 -4.06
N VAL A 234 -2.73 2.92 -3.81
CA VAL A 234 -1.73 2.43 -4.77
C VAL A 234 -1.91 0.93 -5.02
N GLU A 235 -2.05 0.13 -3.95
CA GLU A 235 -2.23 -1.32 -4.07
C GLU A 235 -3.49 -1.66 -4.88
N ILE A 236 -4.60 -0.97 -4.63
CA ILE A 236 -5.86 -1.14 -5.37
C ILE A 236 -5.70 -0.77 -6.85
N ALA A 237 -4.93 0.28 -7.16
CA ALA A 237 -4.64 0.64 -8.54
C ALA A 237 -3.75 -0.40 -9.25
N VAL A 238 -2.68 -0.88 -8.60
CA VAL A 238 -1.84 -1.98 -9.12
C VAL A 238 -2.68 -3.24 -9.34
N ARG A 239 -3.55 -3.57 -8.39
CA ARG A 239 -4.46 -4.71 -8.47
C ARG A 239 -5.39 -4.62 -9.68
N HIS A 240 -5.99 -3.47 -9.91
CA HIS A 240 -6.83 -3.23 -11.08
C HIS A 240 -6.04 -3.40 -12.40
N LEU A 241 -4.84 -2.81 -12.47
CA LEU A 241 -3.97 -2.95 -13.63
C LEU A 241 -3.58 -4.42 -13.87
N ALA A 242 -3.26 -5.17 -12.82
CA ALA A 242 -2.87 -6.57 -12.94
C ALA A 242 -4.04 -7.44 -13.45
N PHE A 243 -5.23 -7.33 -12.85
CA PHE A 243 -6.39 -8.11 -13.30
C PHE A 243 -6.89 -7.76 -14.71
N GLY A 244 -6.68 -6.51 -15.13
CA GLY A 244 -7.06 -6.06 -16.48
C GLY A 244 -6.00 -6.33 -17.56
N ASP A 245 -4.88 -6.98 -17.23
CA ASP A 245 -3.79 -7.24 -18.18
C ASP A 245 -3.63 -8.76 -18.39
N PRO A 246 -3.88 -9.27 -19.61
CA PRO A 246 -3.90 -10.70 -19.88
C PRO A 246 -2.53 -11.38 -19.77
N ARG A 247 -1.45 -10.62 -19.58
CA ARG A 247 -0.12 -11.19 -19.35
C ARG A 247 0.04 -11.78 -17.95
N PHE A 248 -0.78 -11.37 -16.99
CA PHE A 248 -0.70 -11.85 -15.61
C PHE A 248 -1.79 -12.87 -15.33
N VAL A 249 -1.40 -14.04 -14.84
CA VAL A 249 -2.31 -15.13 -14.46
C VAL A 249 -2.42 -15.20 -12.95
N TYR A 250 -3.62 -15.04 -12.41
CA TYR A 250 -3.88 -15.20 -10.99
C TYR A 250 -3.97 -16.68 -10.61
N ASP A 251 -3.07 -17.14 -9.75
CA ASP A 251 -2.94 -18.55 -9.33
C ASP A 251 -3.37 -18.83 -7.88
N GLY A 252 -4.00 -17.86 -7.22
CA GLY A 252 -4.37 -17.93 -5.81
C GLY A 252 -3.36 -17.26 -4.87
N ASN A 253 -2.21 -16.82 -5.39
CA ASN A 253 -1.23 -16.05 -4.63
C ASN A 253 -1.25 -14.57 -5.05
N LEU A 254 -2.01 -13.76 -4.31
CA LEU A 254 -2.14 -12.33 -4.58
C LEU A 254 -0.82 -11.57 -4.47
N LYS A 255 0.02 -11.91 -3.49
CA LYS A 255 1.35 -11.29 -3.33
C LYS A 255 2.17 -11.49 -4.58
N LYS A 256 2.33 -12.74 -5.02
CA LYS A 256 3.09 -13.09 -6.22
C LYS A 256 2.51 -12.39 -7.44
N PHE A 257 1.20 -12.40 -7.60
CA PHE A 257 0.51 -11.73 -8.71
C PHE A 257 0.82 -10.22 -8.78
N LEU A 258 0.79 -9.52 -7.66
CA LEU A 258 1.12 -8.09 -7.62
C LEU A 258 2.63 -7.82 -7.73
N ASP A 259 3.47 -8.68 -7.15
CA ASP A 259 4.94 -8.63 -7.31
C ASP A 259 5.33 -8.75 -8.79
N ASP A 260 4.76 -9.72 -9.50
CA ASP A 260 5.00 -9.95 -10.93
C ASP A 260 4.53 -8.76 -11.76
N ALA A 261 3.34 -8.22 -11.47
CA ALA A 261 2.83 -7.02 -12.14
C ALA A 261 3.75 -5.81 -11.95
N CYS A 262 4.17 -5.53 -10.71
CA CYS A 262 5.06 -4.40 -10.44
C CYS A 262 6.43 -4.54 -11.11
N ARG A 263 7.02 -5.74 -11.10
CA ARG A 263 8.30 -6.00 -11.79
C ARG A 263 8.17 -5.80 -13.29
N GLN A 264 7.15 -6.39 -13.91
CA GLN A 264 6.96 -6.28 -15.35
C GLN A 264 6.63 -4.84 -15.75
N TYR A 265 5.76 -4.15 -15.00
CA TYR A 265 5.45 -2.76 -15.31
C TYR A 265 6.62 -1.82 -15.11
N ASN A 266 7.53 -2.07 -14.16
CA ASN A 266 8.78 -1.30 -14.06
C ASN A 266 9.65 -1.45 -15.32
N VAL A 267 9.69 -2.65 -15.91
CA VAL A 267 10.40 -2.88 -17.18
C VAL A 267 9.68 -2.15 -18.31
N ASP A 268 8.37 -2.33 -18.42
CA ASP A 268 7.53 -1.71 -19.44
C ASP A 268 7.61 -0.18 -19.38
N PHE A 269 7.72 0.42 -18.19
CA PHE A 269 7.76 1.88 -18.01
C PHE A 269 8.99 2.56 -18.63
N MET A 270 10.02 1.79 -19.00
CA MET A 270 11.17 2.30 -19.74
C MET A 270 10.84 2.64 -21.20
N ASN A 271 9.76 2.08 -21.75
CA ASN A 271 9.28 2.37 -23.09
C ASN A 271 8.11 3.37 -23.04
N VAL A 272 8.17 4.39 -23.90
CA VAL A 272 7.23 5.52 -23.90
C VAL A 272 5.80 5.08 -24.26
N THR A 273 5.65 4.14 -25.18
CA THR A 273 4.34 3.66 -25.64
C THR A 273 3.63 2.88 -24.54
N THR A 274 4.34 1.96 -23.88
CA THR A 274 3.80 1.18 -22.76
C THR A 274 3.54 2.05 -21.54
N LYS A 275 4.37 3.06 -21.28
CA LYS A 275 4.09 4.08 -20.27
C LYS A 275 2.75 4.79 -20.53
N SER A 276 2.53 5.29 -21.75
CA SER A 276 1.28 5.97 -22.12
C SER A 276 0.08 5.03 -21.94
N ALA A 277 0.20 3.76 -22.33
CA ALA A 277 -0.86 2.78 -22.16
C ALA A 277 -1.21 2.52 -20.68
N ILE A 278 -0.22 2.57 -19.77
CA ILE A 278 -0.46 2.45 -18.32
C ILE A 278 -1.17 3.72 -17.80
N GLU A 279 -0.74 4.91 -18.24
CA GLU A 279 -1.37 6.18 -17.87
C GLU A 279 -2.85 6.23 -18.32
N ASP A 280 -3.15 5.77 -19.53
CA ASP A 280 -4.53 5.66 -20.04
C ASP A 280 -5.38 4.71 -19.20
N ARG A 281 -4.82 3.58 -18.76
CA ARG A 281 -5.51 2.63 -17.88
C ARG A 281 -5.74 3.17 -16.47
N LEU A 282 -4.86 4.02 -15.95
CA LEU A 282 -5.08 4.74 -14.69
C LEU A 282 -6.18 5.80 -14.83
N ALA A 283 -6.27 6.49 -15.97
CA ALA A 283 -7.39 7.40 -16.25
C ALA A 283 -8.72 6.63 -16.40
N GLN A 284 -8.70 5.47 -17.07
CA GLN A 284 -9.85 4.59 -17.20
C GLN A 284 -10.32 4.04 -15.85
N LEU A 285 -9.39 3.71 -14.94
CA LEU A 285 -9.71 3.32 -13.57
C LEU A 285 -10.52 4.41 -12.86
N GLU A 286 -10.05 5.65 -12.91
CA GLU A 286 -10.76 6.80 -12.33
C GLU A 286 -12.18 6.97 -12.91
N ASP A 287 -12.35 6.88 -14.22
CA ASP A 287 -13.67 6.94 -14.87
C ASP A 287 -14.59 5.80 -14.43
N SER A 288 -14.03 4.60 -14.29
CA SER A 288 -14.77 3.40 -13.87
C SER A 288 -15.26 3.55 -12.44
N ILE A 289 -14.41 4.09 -11.55
CA ILE A 289 -14.79 4.36 -10.16
C ILE A 289 -15.89 5.42 -10.09
N ARG A 290 -15.79 6.51 -10.85
CA ARG A 290 -16.86 7.54 -10.88
C ARG A 290 -18.19 6.98 -11.34
N GLU A 291 -18.18 6.10 -12.33
CA GLU A 291 -19.42 5.48 -12.81
C GLU A 291 -19.99 4.50 -11.77
N VAL A 292 -19.15 3.70 -11.09
CA VAL A 292 -19.59 2.87 -9.96
C VAL A 292 -20.21 3.74 -8.85
N ILE A 293 -19.58 4.84 -8.47
CA ILE A 293 -20.12 5.77 -7.46
C ILE A 293 -21.46 6.36 -7.93
N SER A 294 -21.59 6.68 -9.22
CA SER A 294 -22.83 7.23 -9.80
C SER A 294 -23.97 6.20 -9.85
N ILE A 295 -23.65 4.91 -9.97
CA ILE A 295 -24.63 3.82 -9.98
C ILE A 295 -25.13 3.51 -8.57
N PHE A 296 -24.20 3.22 -7.66
CA PHE A 296 -24.55 2.68 -6.33
C PHE A 296 -24.71 3.78 -5.27
N GLY A 297 -24.18 4.98 -5.53
CA GLY A 297 -23.93 5.97 -4.50
C GLY A 297 -22.68 5.65 -3.69
N ILE A 298 -22.06 6.67 -3.13
CA ILE A 298 -20.78 6.54 -2.44
C ILE A 298 -20.84 5.64 -1.19
N ASP A 299 -22.02 5.51 -0.56
CA ASP A 299 -22.24 4.64 0.61
C ASP A 299 -22.30 3.15 0.26
N ASN A 300 -22.60 2.80 -1.01
CA ASN A 300 -22.87 1.44 -1.44
C ASN A 300 -21.88 0.93 -2.51
N ALA A 301 -21.12 1.81 -3.15
CA ALA A 301 -20.13 1.46 -4.15
C ALA A 301 -19.13 0.41 -3.62
N CYS A 302 -18.93 -0.68 -4.35
CA CYS A 302 -18.05 -1.79 -3.95
C CYS A 302 -18.39 -2.38 -2.56
N ARG A 303 -19.68 -2.47 -2.24
CA ARG A 303 -20.20 -3.08 -0.99
C ARG A 303 -21.09 -4.28 -1.30
N LYS A 304 -21.14 -5.23 -0.36
CA LYS A 304 -21.99 -6.42 -0.48
C LYS A 304 -23.45 -6.07 -0.22
N TRP A 305 -24.35 -6.58 -1.04
CA TRP A 305 -25.79 -6.49 -0.84
C TRP A 305 -26.30 -7.61 0.08
N LYS A 306 -27.22 -7.30 1.01
CA LYS A 306 -27.85 -8.26 1.94
C LYS A 306 -29.37 -8.43 1.72
N GLY A 307 -29.86 -8.22 0.50
CA GLY A 307 -31.30 -8.30 0.20
C GLY A 307 -32.10 -7.05 0.56
N THR A 308 -31.69 -6.29 1.59
CA THR A 308 -32.41 -5.06 2.02
C THR A 308 -31.54 -3.82 2.03
N LYS A 309 -30.24 -3.97 2.22
CA LYS A 309 -29.26 -2.90 2.29
C LYS A 309 -27.88 -3.40 1.93
N TYR A 310 -27.00 -2.47 1.58
CA TYR A 310 -25.59 -2.75 1.46
C TYR A 310 -24.90 -2.78 2.82
N GLU A 311 -23.85 -3.59 2.93
CA GLU A 311 -22.90 -3.53 4.04
C GLU A 311 -22.11 -2.23 4.02
N ARG A 312 -21.63 -1.79 5.19
CA ARG A 312 -20.82 -0.57 5.30
C ARG A 312 -19.38 -0.76 4.82
N ARG A 313 -18.90 -2.00 4.81
CA ARG A 313 -17.48 -2.33 4.68
C ARG A 313 -17.04 -2.46 3.22
N PHE A 314 -15.99 -1.74 2.82
CA PHE A 314 -15.42 -1.84 1.47
C PHE A 314 -15.02 -3.28 1.19
N ASN A 315 -15.35 -3.77 -0.02
CA ASN A 315 -15.03 -5.12 -0.44
C ASN A 315 -14.19 -5.09 -1.73
N ARG A 316 -12.91 -5.45 -1.63
CA ARG A 316 -11.95 -5.54 -2.74
C ARG A 316 -12.36 -6.55 -3.82
N ALA A 317 -13.01 -7.65 -3.45
CA ALA A 317 -13.49 -8.63 -4.42
C ALA A 317 -14.66 -8.08 -5.26
N ILE A 318 -15.50 -7.24 -4.65
CA ILE A 318 -16.57 -6.53 -5.36
C ILE A 318 -15.99 -5.40 -6.22
N PHE A 319 -14.98 -4.69 -5.72
CA PHE A 319 -14.23 -3.72 -6.51
C PHE A 319 -13.67 -4.34 -7.80
N ASP A 320 -13.01 -5.50 -7.68
CA ASP A 320 -12.42 -6.21 -8.82
C ASP A 320 -13.41 -6.42 -9.97
N ILE A 321 -14.65 -6.80 -9.64
CA ILE A 321 -15.67 -7.11 -10.65
C ILE A 321 -16.44 -5.87 -11.11
N GLN A 322 -16.83 -4.95 -10.19
CA GLN A 322 -17.66 -3.78 -10.54
C GLN A 322 -16.85 -2.73 -11.30
N VAL A 323 -15.67 -2.37 -10.78
CA VAL A 323 -14.77 -1.41 -11.44
C VAL A 323 -14.11 -2.08 -12.65
N GLY A 324 -13.78 -3.37 -12.55
CA GLY A 324 -13.22 -4.14 -13.66
C GLY A 324 -14.15 -4.20 -14.88
N SER A 325 -15.43 -4.51 -14.71
CA SER A 325 -16.37 -4.55 -15.85
C SER A 325 -16.57 -3.17 -16.46
N LEU A 326 -16.67 -2.13 -15.62
CA LEU A 326 -16.81 -0.75 -16.07
C LEU A 326 -15.51 -0.14 -16.60
N ALA A 327 -14.38 -0.86 -16.60
CA ALA A 327 -13.22 -0.46 -17.40
C ALA A 327 -13.59 -0.33 -18.89
N SER A 328 -14.49 -1.18 -19.40
CA SER A 328 -15.01 -1.05 -20.77
C SER A 328 -15.78 0.26 -20.96
N SER A 329 -15.25 1.17 -21.79
CA SER A 329 -15.92 2.43 -22.13
C SER A 329 -17.25 2.21 -22.86
N VAL A 330 -17.34 1.12 -23.65
CA VAL A 330 -18.58 0.70 -24.29
C VAL A 330 -19.65 0.38 -23.24
N LEU A 331 -19.30 -0.40 -22.21
CA LEU A 331 -20.23 -0.71 -21.14
C LEU A 331 -20.64 0.54 -20.37
N ARG A 332 -19.69 1.42 -20.00
CA ARG A 332 -20.01 2.69 -19.33
C ARG A 332 -21.01 3.54 -20.13
N ASN A 333 -20.83 3.63 -21.44
CA ASN A 333 -21.72 4.39 -22.32
C ASN A 333 -23.14 3.82 -22.39
N ILE A 334 -23.30 2.50 -22.23
CA ILE A 334 -24.63 1.86 -22.18
C ILE A 334 -25.25 2.03 -20.80
N VAL A 335 -24.49 1.73 -19.74
CA VAL A 335 -24.96 1.77 -18.34
C VAL A 335 -25.34 3.18 -17.91
N SER A 336 -24.63 4.21 -18.36
CA SER A 336 -24.94 5.61 -18.03
C SER A 336 -26.34 6.06 -18.47
N LYS A 337 -26.99 5.35 -19.41
CA LYS A 337 -28.36 5.61 -19.85
C LYS A 337 -29.43 5.02 -18.92
N ASP A 338 -29.07 4.00 -18.13
CA ASP A 338 -29.96 3.32 -17.17
C ASP A 338 -29.12 2.67 -16.06
N ARG A 339 -28.62 3.51 -15.15
CA ARG A 339 -27.80 3.07 -14.00
C ARG A 339 -28.55 2.13 -13.05
N PRO A 340 -29.84 2.35 -12.73
CA PRO A 340 -30.59 1.43 -11.86
C PRO A 340 -30.62 0.00 -12.39
N ARG A 341 -30.59 -0.21 -13.71
CA ARG A 341 -30.53 -1.55 -14.30
C ARG A 341 -29.27 -2.32 -13.92
N TYR A 342 -28.11 -1.65 -13.86
CA TYR A 342 -26.83 -2.27 -13.50
C TYR A 342 -26.80 -2.64 -12.01
N GLU A 343 -27.30 -1.74 -11.16
CA GLU A 343 -27.42 -1.99 -9.73
C GLU A 343 -28.36 -3.17 -9.46
N LYS A 344 -29.54 -3.20 -10.09
CA LYS A 344 -30.51 -4.30 -9.94
C LYS A 344 -29.96 -5.64 -10.40
N LEU A 345 -29.14 -5.66 -11.46
CA LEU A 345 -28.47 -6.88 -11.90
C LEU A 345 -27.53 -7.42 -10.80
N PHE A 346 -26.75 -6.54 -10.16
CA PHE A 346 -25.88 -6.92 -9.05
C PHE A 346 -26.66 -7.41 -7.82
N GLN A 347 -27.73 -6.71 -7.45
CA GLN A 347 -28.61 -7.10 -6.34
C GLN A 347 -29.25 -8.47 -6.59
N LYS A 348 -29.80 -8.69 -7.79
CA LYS A 348 -30.41 -9.95 -8.20
C LYS A 348 -29.43 -11.12 -8.07
N LEU A 349 -28.22 -11.00 -8.62
CA LEU A 349 -27.21 -12.05 -8.49
C LEU A 349 -26.79 -12.29 -7.04
N SER A 350 -26.75 -11.23 -6.23
CA SER A 350 -26.43 -11.33 -4.80
C SER A 350 -27.57 -11.96 -3.97
N GLU A 351 -28.77 -12.09 -4.52
CA GLU A 351 -29.92 -12.75 -3.88
C GLU A 351 -30.16 -14.17 -4.41
N GLU A 352 -29.81 -14.44 -5.66
CA GLU A 352 -30.15 -15.69 -6.36
C GLU A 352 -28.98 -16.68 -6.50
N ASP A 353 -27.72 -16.24 -6.44
CA ASP A 353 -26.53 -17.11 -6.60
C ASP A 353 -25.68 -17.15 -5.31
N ASP A 354 -25.95 -18.13 -4.45
CA ASP A 354 -25.21 -18.36 -3.20
C ASP A 354 -23.70 -18.54 -3.41
N GLU A 355 -23.29 -19.17 -4.52
CA GLU A 355 -21.88 -19.36 -4.82
C GLU A 355 -21.21 -18.03 -5.21
N PHE A 356 -21.93 -17.16 -5.92
CA PHE A 356 -21.47 -15.81 -6.21
C PHE A 356 -21.29 -15.00 -4.93
N VAL A 357 -22.26 -15.04 -4.01
CA VAL A 357 -22.16 -14.38 -2.70
C VAL A 357 -20.95 -14.88 -1.93
N ARG A 358 -20.82 -16.20 -1.77
CA ARG A 358 -19.66 -16.80 -1.07
C ARG A 358 -18.34 -16.39 -1.71
N SER A 359 -18.27 -16.31 -3.03
CA SER A 359 -17.04 -15.94 -3.75
C SER A 359 -16.55 -14.51 -3.52
N MET A 360 -17.40 -13.65 -2.95
CA MET A 360 -17.10 -12.29 -2.50
C MET A 360 -16.76 -12.20 -1.00
N GLU A 361 -17.05 -13.26 -0.23
CA GLU A 361 -16.77 -13.38 1.20
C GLU A 361 -15.50 -14.20 1.47
N THR A 362 -15.21 -15.19 0.63
CA THR A 362 -14.01 -16.00 0.74
C THR A 362 -12.75 -15.21 0.43
N THR A 363 -11.67 -15.59 1.12
CA THR A 363 -10.33 -15.03 0.91
C THR A 363 -9.94 -15.11 -0.56
N THR A 364 -9.21 -14.13 -1.06
CA THR A 364 -8.71 -14.09 -2.45
C THR A 364 -7.93 -15.34 -2.85
N LYS A 365 -7.43 -16.13 -1.90
CA LYS A 365 -6.70 -17.41 -2.11
C LYS A 365 -7.39 -18.40 -3.04
N SER A 366 -8.71 -18.47 -2.99
CA SER A 366 -9.45 -19.45 -3.78
C SER A 366 -9.52 -18.99 -5.23
N VAL A 367 -8.66 -19.57 -6.07
CA VAL A 367 -8.73 -19.49 -7.54
C VAL A 367 -10.16 -19.72 -8.03
N ALA A 368 -10.85 -20.72 -7.48
CA ALA A 368 -12.25 -21.00 -7.80
C ALA A 368 -13.19 -19.84 -7.45
N SER A 369 -13.01 -19.20 -6.29
CA SER A 369 -13.81 -18.03 -5.89
C SER A 369 -13.53 -16.83 -6.81
N VAL A 370 -12.27 -16.57 -7.16
CA VAL A 370 -11.93 -15.48 -8.11
C VAL A 370 -12.57 -15.75 -9.47
N ARG A 371 -12.44 -16.98 -9.99
CA ARG A 371 -13.08 -17.38 -11.26
C ARG A 371 -14.59 -17.25 -11.19
N LYS A 372 -15.22 -17.70 -10.10
CA LYS A 372 -16.67 -17.64 -9.91
C LYS A 372 -17.18 -16.20 -9.94
N ARG A 373 -16.60 -15.28 -9.15
CA ARG A 373 -17.08 -13.88 -9.13
C ARG A 373 -16.92 -13.17 -10.47
N PHE A 374 -15.74 -13.28 -11.10
CA PHE A 374 -15.52 -12.67 -12.41
C PHE A 374 -16.42 -13.30 -13.47
N GLY A 375 -16.50 -14.64 -13.49
CA GLY A 375 -17.26 -15.39 -14.48
C GLY A 375 -18.76 -15.11 -14.39
N THR A 376 -19.35 -15.23 -13.20
CA THR A 376 -20.78 -14.93 -12.98
C THR A 376 -21.09 -13.48 -13.36
N TRP A 377 -20.29 -12.52 -12.87
CA TRP A 377 -20.56 -11.11 -13.13
C TRP A 377 -20.42 -10.75 -14.61
N TYR A 378 -19.33 -11.14 -15.27
CA TYR A 378 -19.08 -10.77 -16.66
C TYR A 378 -20.04 -11.49 -17.61
N ASN A 379 -20.42 -12.73 -17.31
CA ASN A 379 -21.47 -13.43 -18.08
C ASN A 379 -22.82 -12.74 -17.94
N ALA A 380 -23.19 -12.30 -16.75
CA ALA A 380 -24.43 -11.54 -16.55
C ALA A 380 -24.41 -10.22 -17.33
N ILE A 381 -23.29 -9.49 -17.34
CA ILE A 381 -23.12 -8.29 -18.16
C ILE A 381 -23.27 -8.61 -19.66
N LYS A 382 -22.65 -9.69 -20.13
CA LYS A 382 -22.76 -10.12 -21.53
C LYS A 382 -24.22 -10.43 -21.91
N LEU A 383 -24.97 -11.10 -21.04
CA LEU A 383 -26.36 -11.43 -21.29
C LEU A 383 -27.27 -10.19 -21.27
N GLU A 384 -27.07 -9.30 -20.29
CA GLU A 384 -27.91 -8.12 -20.03
C GLU A 384 -27.65 -6.97 -21.01
N TYR A 385 -26.37 -6.70 -21.29
CA TYR A 385 -25.93 -5.53 -22.06
C TYR A 385 -25.36 -5.86 -23.45
N LYS A 386 -25.19 -7.15 -23.78
CA LYS A 386 -24.59 -7.62 -25.03
C LYS A 386 -23.16 -7.10 -25.26
N VAL A 387 -22.43 -6.87 -24.16
CA VAL A 387 -21.01 -6.48 -24.19
C VAL A 387 -20.16 -7.67 -23.76
N ASP A 388 -19.21 -8.07 -24.60
CA ASP A 388 -18.22 -9.08 -24.24
C ASP A 388 -17.05 -8.40 -23.51
N LEU A 389 -16.72 -8.91 -22.33
CA LEU A 389 -15.67 -8.36 -21.48
C LEU A 389 -14.49 -9.31 -21.44
N VAL A 390 -13.28 -8.76 -21.51
CA VAL A 390 -12.06 -9.55 -21.38
C VAL A 390 -11.94 -10.02 -19.93
N MET A 391 -12.06 -11.33 -19.74
CA MET A 391 -11.89 -11.97 -18.44
C MET A 391 -10.44 -11.87 -17.96
N ALA A 392 -10.26 -11.60 -16.68
CA ALA A 392 -8.97 -11.75 -16.02
C ALA A 392 -8.44 -13.18 -16.20
N GLN A 393 -7.14 -13.32 -16.46
CA GLN A 393 -6.53 -14.65 -16.56
C GLN A 393 -6.39 -15.25 -15.16
N ILE A 394 -7.05 -16.38 -14.94
CA ILE A 394 -7.10 -17.06 -13.64
C ILE A 394 -6.73 -18.52 -13.89
N ALA A 395 -5.63 -18.98 -13.30
CA ALA A 395 -5.07 -20.32 -13.50
C ALA A 395 -6.11 -21.39 -13.17
N ASP A 396 -6.17 -22.49 -13.91
CA ASP A 396 -7.10 -23.57 -13.61
C ASP A 396 -6.96 -24.02 -12.14
N SER A 397 -8.10 -24.28 -11.49
CA SER A 397 -8.03 -24.81 -10.13
C SER A 397 -7.18 -26.06 -10.18
N PRO A 398 -6.14 -26.22 -9.32
CA PRO A 398 -5.40 -27.46 -9.29
C PRO A 398 -6.44 -28.57 -9.14
N ASN A 399 -6.49 -29.47 -10.12
CA ASN A 399 -7.40 -30.60 -10.10
C ASN A 399 -7.38 -31.15 -8.69
N ALA A 400 -8.54 -31.15 -8.02
CA ALA A 400 -8.75 -32.02 -6.87
C ALA A 400 -8.34 -33.39 -7.40
N SER A 401 -7.14 -33.82 -7.01
CA SER A 401 -6.54 -35.02 -7.56
C SER A 401 -7.49 -36.11 -7.13
N SER A 402 -8.11 -36.73 -8.13
CA SER A 402 -8.82 -37.98 -8.03
C SER A 402 -7.90 -39.00 -7.35
N ASN A 403 -8.09 -39.20 -6.05
CA ASN A 403 -8.35 -40.47 -5.37
C ASN A 403 -8.36 -40.31 -3.85
#